data_AF-A0A259RL30-F1
#
_entry.id   AF-A0A259RL30-F1
#
_cell.length_a   1.000
_cell.length_b   1.000
_cell.length_c   1.000
_cell.angle_alpha   90.00
_cell.angle_beta   90.00
_cell.angle_gamma   90.00
#
_symmetry.space_group_name_H-M   'P 1'
#
loop_
_entity.id
_entity.type
_entity.pdbx_description
1 polymer ?
#
loop_
_entity_poly.entity_id
_entity_poly.type
_entity_poly.pdbx_seq_one_letter_code
_entity_poly.pdbx_strand_id
1 'polypeptide(L)' 'EVEQHAGKAVYDVEVVKGAQVFDVKISPDQGTVIASTEDRNDHDDHDQQD' A
#
# COMPACT_ATOMS: atom_id res chain seq x y z
N GLU A 1 6.02 6.66 4.68
CA GLU A 1 7.27 7.46 4.51
C GLU A 1 7.27 8.16 3.15
N VAL A 2 8.37 8.81 2.71
CA VAL A 2 8.46 9.34 1.33
C VAL A 2 9.23 8.35 0.47
N GLU A 3 8.59 7.78 -0.53
CA GLU A 3 9.19 6.86 -1.49
C GLU A 3 9.30 7.51 -2.87
N GLN A 4 10.26 7.05 -3.69
CA GLN A 4 10.36 7.47 -5.09
C GLN A 4 9.72 6.40 -5.99
N HIS A 5 8.61 6.74 -6.64
CA HIS A 5 7.94 5.86 -7.59
C HIS A 5 8.02 6.47 -9.00
N ALA A 6 8.62 5.74 -9.95
CA ALA A 6 8.84 6.19 -11.33
C ALA A 6 9.49 7.58 -11.48
N GLY A 7 10.44 7.92 -10.59
CA GLY A 7 11.16 9.21 -10.62
C GLY A 7 10.39 10.39 -10.00
N LYS A 8 9.28 10.13 -9.32
CA LYS A 8 8.51 11.13 -8.55
C LYS A 8 8.44 10.74 -7.09
N ALA A 9 8.59 11.73 -6.20
CA ALA A 9 8.31 11.53 -4.78
C ALA A 9 6.81 11.23 -4.61
N VAL A 10 6.48 10.24 -3.80
CA VAL A 10 5.12 9.91 -3.39
C VAL A 10 5.12 9.73 -1.88
N TYR A 11 4.04 10.15 -1.23
CA TYR A 11 3.83 9.79 0.16
C TYR A 11 3.21 8.41 0.20
N ASP A 12 3.84 7.51 0.96
CA ASP A 12 3.25 6.24 1.31
C ASP A 12 2.68 6.34 2.73
N VAL A 13 1.38 6.08 2.84
CA VAL A 13 0.59 6.19 4.07
C VAL A 13 -0.08 4.86 4.34
N GLU A 14 0.29 4.25 5.46
CA GLU A 14 -0.35 3.04 5.99
C GLU A 14 -1.64 3.43 6.72
N VAL A 15 -2.76 2.87 6.28
CA VAL A 15 -4.08 3.09 6.88
C VAL A 15 -4.61 1.78 7.45
N VAL A 16 -4.82 1.75 8.77
CA VAL A 16 -5.37 0.58 9.46
C VAL A 16 -6.87 0.74 9.68
N LYS A 17 -7.66 -0.23 9.22
CA LYS A 17 -9.11 -0.30 9.41
C LYS A 17 -9.50 -1.65 10.00
N GLY A 18 -9.66 -1.70 11.31
CA GLY A 18 -9.94 -2.96 12.02
C GLY A 18 -8.73 -3.89 11.93
N ALA A 19 -8.90 -5.04 11.29
CA ALA A 19 -7.83 -6.01 11.04
C ALA A 19 -7.16 -5.87 9.66
N GLN A 20 -7.62 -4.92 8.83
CA GLN A 20 -7.10 -4.69 7.49
C GLN A 20 -6.10 -3.53 7.51
N VAL A 21 -5.01 -3.67 6.77
CA VAL A 21 -4.01 -2.62 6.54
C VAL A 21 -4.05 -2.25 5.07
N PHE A 22 -3.89 -0.96 4.75
CA PHE A 22 -3.90 -0.45 3.39
C PHE A 22 -2.72 0.47 3.17
N ASP A 23 -1.96 0.23 2.11
CA ASP A 23 -0.97 1.16 1.61
C ASP A 23 -1.65 2.16 0.68
N VAL A 24 -1.53 3.44 1.00
CA VAL A 24 -2.10 4.53 0.22
C VAL A 24 -0.98 5.42 -0.30
N LYS A 25 -0.86 5.49 -1.63
CA LYS A 25 0.10 6.37 -2.30
C LYS A 25 -0.56 7.70 -2.64
N ILE A 26 0.05 8.79 -2.20
CA ILE A 26 -0.48 10.14 -2.37
C ILE A 26 0.51 10.99 -3.19
N SER A 27 -0.03 11.71 -4.17
CA SER A 27 0.70 12.70 -4.96
C SER A 27 1.10 13.88 -4.06
N PRO A 28 2.39 14.21 -3.93
CA PRO A 28 2.83 15.32 -3.07
C PRO A 28 2.42 16.68 -3.63
N ASP A 29 2.24 16.78 -4.95
CA ASP A 29 1.92 18.04 -5.64
C ASP A 29 0.45 18.44 -5.45
N GLN A 30 -0.44 17.45 -5.35
CA GLN A 30 -1.90 17.67 -5.36
C GLN A 30 -2.60 17.21 -4.07
N GLY A 31 -1.94 16.40 -3.24
CA GLY A 31 -2.57 15.76 -2.07
C GLY A 31 -3.62 14.71 -2.44
N THR A 32 -3.63 14.23 -3.69
CA THR A 32 -4.61 13.26 -4.20
C THR A 32 -4.09 11.84 -4.04
N VAL A 33 -5.00 10.91 -3.72
CA VAL A 33 -4.69 9.47 -3.71
C VAL A 33 -4.52 9.00 -5.15
N ILE A 34 -3.37 8.41 -5.46
CA ILE A 34 -3.03 7.89 -6.79
C ILE A 34 -3.03 6.36 -6.83
N ALA A 35 -2.90 5.70 -5.68
CA ALA A 35 -3.08 4.25 -5.53
C ALA A 35 -3.51 3.91 -4.09
N SER A 36 -4.27 2.83 -3.95
CA SER A 36 -4.54 2.21 -2.66
C SER A 36 -4.55 0.69 -2.84
N THR A 37 -3.74 0.01 -2.05
CA THR A 37 -3.63 -1.46 -2.06
C THR A 37 -3.91 -1.94 -0.65
N GLU A 38 -4.82 -2.91 -0.50
CA GLU A 38 -5.00 -3.62 0.76
C GLU A 38 -3.77 -4.51 0.97
N ASP A 39 -3.04 -4.30 2.05
CA ASP A 39 -2.00 -5.21 2.49
C ASP A 39 -2.70 -6.44 3.08
N ARG A 40 -2.99 -7.38 2.17
CA ARG A 40 -3.43 -8.72 2.54
C ARG A 40 -2.19 -9.45 3.00
N ASN A 41 -2.02 -9.54 4.31
CA ASN A 41 -1.17 -10.54 4.92
C ASN A 41 -1.73 -11.91 4.50
N ASP A 42 -1.23 -12.44 3.39
CA ASP A 42 -1.65 -13.72 2.81
C ASP A 42 -1.19 -14.83 3.76
N HIS A 43 -1.99 -15.06 4.80
CA HIS A 43 -1.91 -16.20 5.69
C HIS A 43 -2.82 -17.34 5.21
N ASP A 44 -3.13 -17.36 3.90
CA ASP A 44 -3.99 -18.37 3.29
C ASP A 44 -3.40 -18.99 2.01
N ASP A 45 -2.07 -18.99 1.82
CA ASP A 45 -1.43 -20.01 0.97
C ASP A 45 -1.19 -21.29 1.80
N HIS A 46 -2.32 -21.92 2.03
CA HIS A 46 -2.49 -23.33 2.36
C HIS A 46 -1.73 -24.18 1.32
N ASP A 47 -0.84 -25.06 1.80
CA ASP A 47 -0.35 -26.27 1.12
C ASP A 47 -0.60 -26.36 -0.40
N GLN A 48 0.38 -25.96 -1.21
CA GLN A 48 0.61 -26.64 -2.48
C GLN A 48 1.87 -27.49 -2.39
N GLN A 49 1.57 -28.79 -2.30
CA GLN A 49 2.42 -29.95 -2.20
C GLN A 49 3.25 -30.17 -3.47
N ASP A 50 4.36 -30.91 -3.25
CA ASP A 50 5.29 -31.59 -4.17
C ASP A 50 6.33 -30.76 -4.97
#